data_AF-A0A9Q0NBT1-F1
#
_entry.id   AF-A0A9Q0NBT1-F1
#
_cell.length_a   1.000
_cell.length_b   1.000
_cell.length_c   1.000
_cell.angle_alpha   90.00
_cell.angle_beta   90.00
_cell.angle_gamma   90.00
#
_symmetry.space_group_name_H-M   'P 1'
#
loop_
_entity.id
_entity.type
_entity.pdbx_description
1 polymer ?
#
loop_
_entity_poly.entity_id
_entity_poly.type
_entity_poly.pdbx_seq_one_letter_code
_entity_poly.pdbx_strand_id
1 'polypeptide(L)'
;MDPWSWRKAKLRDRIQGVILGAAIGDAVGLATEFMNKDKAQRLYGDGPIKFGNANGHDFWRDGHRSRWHENDFTDDTDLAKRKVARYSTVHTHLNMSAFNLHHVLNPVVLQECARNWLKEDSPNFDLQAIVAGDQNILAKIFCKSAGVLAGVPFVNAIVKELECSVNWLFKEGEYVDASECSIEVAHVTGKGHCVLLAERLILNVLSRCSGVATRARRIRDKLTQFGWTGSLAGSRKTTPGFRLVEKYGLMVANVDPHRYDLGSMVMLKDNHITVSGSIKIAVDKVKTIAGFSTKIEVECRNIEEALEAASLSVDIIMLDNFTPDDLENTSKHIKRDFPHILTEASGGITEENVHRYAITTVDIISTSSLVQGYEAIDFSMKVSK
;
A
#
# COMPACT_ATOMS: atom_id res chain seq x y z
N MET A 1 -5.75 54.32 1.89
CA MET A 1 -6.37 53.62 3.03
C MET A 1 -5.39 52.56 3.51
N ASP A 2 -5.19 52.44 4.83
CA ASP A 2 -4.32 51.41 5.41
C ASP A 2 -4.83 50.00 4.99
N PRO A 3 -4.04 49.22 4.23
CA PRO A 3 -4.46 47.90 3.71
C PRO A 3 -4.62 46.84 4.82
N TRP A 4 -4.27 47.16 6.07
CA TRP A 4 -4.39 46.27 7.22
C TRP A 4 -5.51 46.66 8.19
N SER A 5 -6.31 47.66 7.83
CA SER A 5 -7.42 48.19 8.66
C SER A 5 -8.49 47.14 9.03
N TRP A 6 -8.64 46.07 8.26
CA TRP A 6 -9.51 44.93 8.61
C TRP A 6 -9.06 44.17 9.87
N ARG A 7 -7.79 44.29 10.29
CA ARG A 7 -7.29 43.74 11.56
C ARG A 7 -7.88 44.44 12.79
N LYS A 8 -8.55 45.58 12.60
CA LYS A 8 -9.27 46.31 13.66
C LYS A 8 -10.65 45.71 13.98
N ALA A 9 -11.18 44.84 13.13
CA ALA A 9 -12.43 44.12 13.39
C ALA A 9 -12.21 42.94 14.35
N LYS A 10 -13.14 42.70 15.28
CA LYS A 10 -13.04 41.56 16.19
C LYS A 10 -13.13 40.26 15.37
N LEU A 11 -12.44 39.20 15.82
CA LEU A 11 -12.40 37.91 15.13
C LEU A 11 -13.80 37.35 14.81
N ARG A 12 -14.76 37.53 15.74
CA ARG A 12 -16.17 37.17 15.56
C ARG A 12 -16.77 37.84 14.31
N ASP A 13 -16.59 39.14 14.16
CA ASP A 13 -17.20 39.92 13.08
C ASP A 13 -16.59 39.52 11.72
N ARG A 14 -15.30 39.17 11.73
CA ARG A 14 -14.60 38.63 10.55
C ARG A 14 -15.15 37.26 10.14
N ILE A 15 -15.40 36.37 11.10
CA ILE A 15 -15.99 35.05 10.83
C ILE A 15 -17.42 35.20 10.30
N GLN A 16 -18.23 36.07 10.93
CA GLN A 16 -19.59 36.34 10.49
C GLN A 16 -19.63 36.93 9.06
N GLY A 17 -18.73 37.87 8.76
CA GLY A 17 -18.62 38.44 7.41
C GLY A 17 -18.25 37.41 6.33
N VAL A 18 -17.33 36.49 6.64
CA VAL A 18 -16.95 35.41 5.70
C VAL A 18 -18.11 34.44 5.47
N ILE A 19 -18.80 34.01 6.53
CA ILE A 19 -19.93 33.09 6.42
C ILE A 19 -21.06 33.74 5.62
N LEU A 20 -21.40 35.00 5.92
CA LEU A 20 -22.47 35.70 5.24
C LEU A 20 -22.11 35.98 3.77
N GLY A 21 -20.87 36.37 3.48
CA GLY A 21 -20.39 36.60 2.11
C GLY A 21 -20.41 35.32 1.27
N ALA A 22 -19.97 34.19 1.83
CA ALA A 22 -20.02 32.90 1.15
C ALA A 22 -21.47 32.45 0.88
N ALA A 23 -22.36 32.55 1.88
CA ALA A 23 -23.76 32.18 1.74
C ALA A 23 -24.49 33.05 0.69
N ILE A 24 -24.22 34.35 0.63
CA ILE A 24 -24.78 35.25 -0.39
C ILE A 24 -24.22 34.90 -1.77
N GLY A 25 -22.91 34.62 -1.86
CA GLY A 25 -22.27 34.20 -3.10
C GLY A 25 -22.89 32.94 -3.69
N ASP A 26 -23.05 31.90 -2.86
CA ASP A 26 -23.68 30.64 -3.27
C ASP A 26 -25.15 30.83 -3.64
N ALA A 27 -25.91 31.62 -2.87
CA ALA A 27 -27.31 31.88 -3.17
C ALA A 27 -27.49 32.60 -4.52
N VAL A 28 -26.64 33.58 -4.84
CA VAL A 28 -26.65 34.27 -6.14
C VAL A 28 -26.16 33.35 -7.26
N GLY A 29 -25.13 32.54 -7.01
CA GLY A 29 -24.64 31.53 -7.94
C GLY A 29 -25.74 30.53 -8.33
N LEU A 30 -26.39 29.91 -7.35
CA LEU A 30 -27.51 28.98 -7.56
C LEU A 30 -28.70 29.64 -8.26
N ALA A 31 -29.01 30.90 -7.92
CA ALA A 31 -30.11 31.63 -8.57
C ALA A 31 -29.81 31.94 -10.05
N THR A 32 -28.53 32.03 -10.45
CA THR A 32 -28.12 32.39 -11.82
C THR A 32 -27.60 31.21 -12.64
N GLU A 33 -27.44 30.02 -12.04
CA GLU A 33 -26.81 28.82 -12.61
C GLU A 33 -27.42 28.34 -13.94
N PHE A 34 -28.70 28.63 -14.18
CA PHE A 34 -29.40 28.28 -15.42
C PHE A 34 -29.90 29.49 -16.22
N MET A 35 -29.39 30.67 -15.90
CA MET A 35 -29.68 31.89 -16.64
C MET A 35 -28.57 32.16 -17.67
N ASN A 36 -28.96 32.57 -18.88
CA ASN A 36 -27.98 33.12 -19.81
C ASN A 36 -27.55 34.52 -19.34
N LYS A 37 -26.38 34.96 -19.83
CA LYS A 37 -25.74 36.21 -19.41
C LYS A 37 -26.67 37.42 -19.51
N ASP A 38 -27.39 37.57 -20.63
CA ASP A 38 -28.31 38.68 -20.87
C ASP A 38 -29.47 38.71 -19.86
N LYS A 39 -29.99 37.54 -19.47
CA LYS A 39 -31.08 37.42 -18.50
C LYS A 39 -30.60 37.72 -17.07
N ALA A 40 -29.41 37.25 -16.71
CA ALA A 40 -28.80 37.55 -15.41
C ALA A 40 -28.49 39.06 -15.28
N GLN A 41 -27.94 39.68 -16.33
CA GLN A 41 -27.65 41.12 -16.37
C GLN A 41 -28.90 41.98 -16.27
N ARG A 42 -30.01 41.59 -16.92
CA ARG A 42 -31.29 42.32 -16.77
C ARG A 42 -31.87 42.25 -15.36
N LEU A 43 -31.71 41.13 -14.67
CA LEU A 43 -32.31 40.92 -13.35
C LEU A 43 -31.46 41.51 -12.22
N TYR A 44 -30.13 41.49 -12.34
CA TYR A 44 -29.20 41.86 -11.26
C TYR A 44 -28.27 43.03 -11.59
N GLY A 45 -28.25 43.50 -12.83
CA GLY A 45 -27.42 44.62 -13.29
C GLY A 45 -25.96 44.25 -13.63
N ASP A 46 -25.21 45.21 -14.17
CA ASP A 46 -23.84 45.05 -14.68
C ASP A 46 -22.74 45.51 -13.70
N GLY A 47 -23.07 45.67 -12.42
CA GLY A 47 -22.15 46.24 -11.44
C GLY A 47 -22.15 45.51 -10.10
N PRO A 48 -21.13 45.75 -9.25
CA PRO A 48 -21.09 45.17 -7.92
C PRO A 48 -22.32 45.62 -7.11
N ILE A 49 -23.05 44.65 -6.57
CA ILE A 49 -24.21 44.88 -5.71
C ILE A 49 -23.77 45.72 -4.50
N LYS A 50 -24.38 46.90 -4.34
CA LYS A 50 -24.05 47.83 -3.25
C LYS A 50 -24.92 47.51 -2.03
N PHE A 51 -24.30 47.04 -0.95
CA PHE A 51 -24.97 46.85 0.33
C PHE A 51 -24.72 48.08 1.22
N GLY A 52 -25.78 48.88 1.48
CA GLY A 52 -25.83 49.92 2.53
C GLY A 52 -25.07 51.24 2.31
N ASN A 53 -25.45 52.28 3.06
CA ASN A 53 -24.87 53.64 3.00
C ASN A 53 -23.65 53.81 3.92
N ALA A 54 -22.66 54.55 3.41
CA ALA A 54 -21.27 54.61 3.84
C ALA A 54 -20.93 55.19 5.25
N ASN A 55 -21.87 55.36 6.17
CA ASN A 55 -21.64 56.08 7.43
C ASN A 55 -21.88 55.29 8.73
N GLY A 56 -22.02 53.97 8.67
CA GLY A 56 -22.11 53.14 9.87
C GLY A 56 -21.79 51.71 9.51
N HIS A 57 -20.63 51.26 9.97
CA HIS A 57 -20.07 49.91 9.86
C HIS A 57 -21.09 48.81 9.56
N ASP A 58 -20.87 48.03 8.49
CA ASP A 58 -21.29 46.61 8.47
C ASP A 58 -20.60 45.77 7.39
N PHE A 59 -20.07 46.36 6.31
CA PHE A 59 -19.32 45.59 5.31
C PHE A 59 -18.03 46.28 4.87
N TRP A 60 -16.89 45.68 5.21
CA TRP A 60 -15.60 46.05 4.65
C TRP A 60 -15.45 45.40 3.27
N ARG A 61 -15.13 46.20 2.25
CA ARG A 61 -14.71 45.65 0.95
C ARG A 61 -13.44 44.84 1.18
N ASP A 62 -13.55 43.54 0.99
CA ASP A 62 -12.40 42.65 1.03
C ASP A 62 -11.50 42.91 -0.18
N GLY A 63 -10.42 43.66 0.05
CA GLY A 63 -9.38 43.91 -0.95
C GLY A 63 -8.43 42.73 -1.14
N HIS A 64 -8.60 41.61 -0.40
CA HIS A 64 -7.75 40.43 -0.55
C HIS A 64 -7.85 39.84 -1.96
N ARG A 65 -9.03 39.85 -2.57
CA ARG A 65 -9.25 39.36 -3.94
C ARG A 65 -8.83 40.35 -5.02
N SER A 66 -8.71 41.65 -4.69
CA SER A 66 -8.25 42.70 -5.61
C SER A 66 -6.73 42.78 -5.75
N ARG A 67 -5.98 41.90 -5.07
CA ARG A 67 -4.52 41.78 -5.20
C ARG A 67 -4.06 41.03 -6.44
N TRP A 68 -4.99 40.40 -7.15
CA TRP A 68 -4.69 39.44 -8.20
C TRP A 68 -5.20 39.98 -9.54
N HIS A 69 -4.34 39.94 -10.55
CA HIS A 69 -4.63 40.30 -11.94
C HIS A 69 -5.05 39.06 -12.73
N GLU A 70 -5.58 39.27 -13.94
CA GLU A 70 -5.92 38.16 -14.83
C GLU A 70 -4.64 37.33 -15.10
N ASN A 71 -4.67 36.03 -14.74
CA ASN A 71 -3.55 35.05 -14.66
C ASN A 71 -2.79 34.94 -13.32
N ASP A 72 -3.15 35.69 -12.29
CA ASP A 72 -2.62 35.44 -10.95
C ASP A 72 -3.27 34.20 -10.32
N PHE A 73 -2.45 33.37 -9.68
CA PHE A 73 -2.87 32.12 -9.04
C PHE A 73 -3.72 32.41 -7.79
N THR A 74 -5.00 32.01 -7.82
CA THR A 74 -5.89 32.05 -6.64
C THR A 74 -6.06 30.68 -5.99
N ASP A 75 -6.27 30.67 -4.68
CA ASP A 75 -6.01 29.59 -3.71
C ASP A 75 -6.97 28.38 -3.72
N ASP A 76 -7.87 28.26 -4.70
CA ASP A 76 -8.65 27.03 -4.89
C ASP A 76 -7.82 25.92 -5.58
N THR A 77 -6.75 26.29 -6.28
CA THR A 77 -5.81 25.33 -6.89
C THR A 77 -4.91 24.65 -5.86
N ASP A 78 -4.71 25.25 -4.68
CA ASP A 78 -3.91 24.62 -3.62
C ASP A 78 -4.66 23.48 -2.93
N LEU A 79 -6.00 23.43 -3.01
CA LEU A 79 -6.76 22.25 -2.58
C LEU A 79 -6.68 21.12 -3.62
N ALA A 80 -6.58 21.46 -4.91
CA ALA A 80 -6.33 20.50 -5.97
C ALA A 80 -4.88 19.99 -5.94
N LYS A 81 -3.88 20.86 -5.76
CA LYS A 81 -2.48 20.46 -5.56
C LYS A 81 -2.28 19.76 -4.22
N ARG A 82 -2.99 20.10 -3.14
CA ARG A 82 -2.97 19.30 -1.89
C ARG A 82 -3.72 17.99 -2.02
N LYS A 83 -4.76 17.88 -2.85
CA LYS A 83 -5.39 16.58 -3.17
C LYS A 83 -4.47 15.73 -4.03
N VAL A 84 -3.87 16.28 -5.09
CA VAL A 84 -2.90 15.60 -5.95
C VAL A 84 -1.62 15.24 -5.16
N ALA A 85 -1.13 16.13 -4.29
CA ALA A 85 0.00 15.84 -3.39
C ALA A 85 -0.34 14.84 -2.28
N ARG A 86 -1.61 14.76 -1.84
CA ARG A 86 -2.06 13.71 -0.91
C ARG A 86 -2.18 12.34 -1.59
N TYR A 87 -2.32 12.28 -2.91
CA TYR A 87 -2.27 11.02 -3.68
C TYR A 87 -0.85 10.68 -4.17
N SER A 88 0.11 11.62 -4.08
CA SER A 88 1.52 11.42 -4.48
C SER A 88 2.47 11.15 -3.33
N THR A 89 2.01 11.19 -2.07
CA THR A 89 2.83 10.71 -0.96
C THR A 89 2.89 9.19 -1.02
N VAL A 90 4.09 8.65 -1.26
CA VAL A 90 4.53 7.37 -0.70
C VAL A 90 3.90 7.26 0.68
N HIS A 91 3.21 6.17 0.98
CA HIS A 91 2.68 5.94 2.32
C HIS A 91 3.86 5.96 3.30
N THR A 92 4.14 7.15 3.82
CA THR A 92 5.21 7.43 4.76
C THR A 92 4.91 6.59 5.98
N HIS A 93 5.74 5.57 6.17
CA HIS A 93 5.63 4.57 7.20
C HIS A 93 4.28 3.83 7.18
N LEU A 94 4.14 2.86 6.27
CA LEU A 94 3.30 1.71 6.56
C LEU A 94 3.69 1.27 7.98
N ASN A 95 2.78 1.36 8.93
CA ASN A 95 2.96 0.81 10.26
C ASN A 95 1.91 -0.27 10.45
N MET A 96 2.00 -1.30 9.61
CA MET A 96 1.06 -2.42 9.59
C MET A 96 1.05 -3.19 10.92
N SER A 97 2.12 -3.10 11.73
CA SER A 97 2.17 -3.72 13.06
C SER A 97 1.24 -3.06 14.08
N ALA A 98 0.68 -1.88 13.79
CA ALA A 98 -0.35 -1.25 14.63
C ALA A 98 -1.74 -1.88 14.45
N PHE A 99 -1.95 -2.70 13.42
CA PHE A 99 -3.25 -3.28 13.08
C PHE A 99 -3.23 -4.80 13.19
N ASN A 100 -4.39 -5.39 13.48
CA ASN A 100 -4.56 -6.83 13.38
C ASN A 100 -4.72 -7.22 11.90
N LEU A 101 -3.62 -7.65 11.27
CA LEU A 101 -3.58 -8.07 9.87
C LEU A 101 -4.47 -9.28 9.57
N HIS A 102 -4.92 -10.02 10.58
CA HIS A 102 -5.91 -11.08 10.36
C HIS A 102 -7.20 -10.54 9.71
N HIS A 103 -7.57 -9.28 9.97
CA HIS A 103 -8.80 -8.69 9.41
C HIS A 103 -8.77 -8.49 7.89
N VAL A 104 -7.58 -8.49 7.25
CA VAL A 104 -7.49 -8.35 5.79
C VAL A 104 -7.70 -9.69 5.07
N LEU A 105 -7.69 -10.81 5.80
CA LEU A 105 -7.90 -12.14 5.24
C LEU A 105 -9.40 -12.47 5.20
N ASN A 106 -9.91 -12.80 4.02
CA ASN A 106 -11.26 -13.31 3.91
C ASN A 106 -11.36 -14.69 4.58
N PRO A 107 -12.18 -14.86 5.64
CA PRO A 107 -12.24 -16.11 6.39
C PRO A 107 -12.73 -17.30 5.55
N VAL A 108 -13.55 -17.06 4.52
CA VAL A 108 -14.00 -18.12 3.61
C VAL A 108 -12.84 -18.64 2.77
N VAL A 109 -12.05 -17.74 2.19
CA VAL A 109 -10.85 -18.09 1.39
C VAL A 109 -9.82 -18.78 2.26
N LEU A 110 -9.61 -18.29 3.50
CA LEU A 110 -8.69 -18.87 4.45
C LEU A 110 -9.07 -20.33 4.80
N GLN A 111 -10.35 -20.59 5.05
CA GLN A 111 -10.85 -21.94 5.31
C GLN A 111 -10.76 -22.84 4.07
N GLU A 112 -11.00 -22.29 2.88
CA GLU A 112 -10.85 -23.03 1.62
C GLU A 112 -9.40 -23.45 1.38
N CYS A 113 -8.42 -22.57 1.63
CA CYS A 113 -7.01 -22.91 1.58
C CYS A 113 -6.69 -24.08 2.52
N ALA A 114 -7.11 -24.00 3.79
CA ALA A 114 -6.90 -25.06 4.77
C ALA A 114 -7.48 -26.41 4.30
N ARG A 115 -8.72 -26.42 3.80
CA ARG A 115 -9.36 -27.62 3.25
C ARG A 115 -8.62 -28.20 2.06
N ASN A 116 -8.18 -27.35 1.14
CA ASN A 116 -7.49 -27.80 -0.07
C ASN A 116 -6.14 -28.42 0.27
N TRP A 117 -5.41 -27.83 1.22
CA TRP A 117 -4.13 -28.40 1.67
C TRP A 117 -4.30 -29.69 2.48
N LEU A 118 -5.34 -29.79 3.33
CA LEU A 118 -5.65 -31.05 4.03
C LEU A 118 -6.01 -32.17 3.05
N LYS A 119 -6.77 -31.86 2.00
CA LYS A 119 -7.08 -32.81 0.92
C LYS A 119 -5.86 -33.21 0.10
N GLU A 120 -4.90 -32.29 -0.08
CA GLU A 120 -3.64 -32.59 -0.77
C GLU A 120 -2.81 -33.62 0.03
N ASP A 121 -2.64 -33.41 1.34
CA ASP A 121 -1.77 -34.25 2.19
C ASP A 121 -2.45 -35.57 2.60
N SER A 122 -3.77 -35.58 2.76
CA SER A 122 -4.57 -36.78 3.08
C SER A 122 -5.88 -36.82 2.28
N PRO A 123 -5.82 -37.27 1.02
CA PRO A 123 -7.00 -37.30 0.15
C PRO A 123 -8.02 -38.39 0.52
N ASN A 124 -7.57 -39.51 1.10
CA ASN A 124 -8.42 -40.69 1.35
C ASN A 124 -8.19 -41.31 2.72
N PHE A 125 -7.00 -41.87 2.95
CA PHE A 125 -6.69 -42.64 4.16
C PHE A 125 -5.39 -42.15 4.79
N ASP A 126 -5.43 -41.82 6.09
CA ASP A 126 -4.26 -41.74 6.94
C ASP A 126 -4.18 -43.01 7.78
N LEU A 127 -3.35 -43.97 7.35
CA LEU A 127 -3.19 -45.23 8.07
C LEU A 127 -2.48 -45.05 9.42
N GLN A 128 -1.71 -43.97 9.61
CA GLN A 128 -0.96 -43.71 10.84
C GLN A 128 -1.87 -43.21 11.96
N ALA A 129 -3.04 -42.68 11.61
CA ALA A 129 -4.08 -42.26 12.55
C ALA A 129 -4.47 -43.35 13.58
N ILE A 130 -4.35 -44.64 13.21
CA ILE A 130 -4.65 -45.74 14.15
C ILE A 130 -3.71 -45.78 15.36
N VAL A 131 -2.46 -45.35 15.18
CA VAL A 131 -1.46 -45.26 16.25
C VAL A 131 -1.73 -44.01 17.10
N ALA A 132 -2.16 -42.93 16.46
CA ALA A 132 -2.45 -41.65 17.09
C ALA A 132 -3.71 -41.70 17.97
N GLY A 133 -4.74 -42.46 17.58
CA GLY A 133 -5.95 -42.69 18.35
C GLY A 133 -6.84 -41.45 18.55
N ASP A 134 -7.85 -41.60 19.42
CA ASP A 134 -8.85 -40.55 19.71
C ASP A 134 -8.64 -39.85 21.07
N GLN A 135 -7.56 -40.19 21.78
CA GLN A 135 -7.22 -39.53 23.02
C GLN A 135 -6.86 -38.07 22.77
N ASN A 136 -7.25 -37.20 23.70
CA ASN A 136 -6.82 -35.81 23.66
C ASN A 136 -5.32 -35.73 23.98
N ILE A 137 -4.59 -35.02 23.13
CA ILE A 137 -3.15 -34.77 23.30
C ILE A 137 -2.86 -33.27 23.30
N LEU A 138 -1.71 -32.92 23.88
CA LEU A 138 -1.10 -31.60 23.79
C LEU A 138 0.18 -31.71 22.95
N ALA A 139 0.26 -30.98 21.86
CA ALA A 139 1.45 -30.85 21.05
C ALA A 139 2.02 -29.43 21.17
N LYS A 140 3.34 -29.32 21.29
CA LYS A 140 4.07 -28.07 21.41
C LYS A 140 4.81 -27.79 20.10
N ILE A 141 4.67 -26.58 19.57
CA ILE A 141 5.41 -26.12 18.39
C ILE A 141 6.64 -25.36 18.85
N PHE A 142 7.80 -25.72 18.31
CA PHE A 142 9.09 -25.09 18.58
C PHE A 142 9.64 -24.43 17.32
N CYS A 143 10.05 -23.17 17.44
CA CYS A 143 10.89 -22.48 16.48
C CYS A 143 12.36 -22.85 16.73
N LYS A 144 13.08 -23.26 15.68
CA LYS A 144 14.46 -23.77 15.75
C LYS A 144 15.46 -22.88 15.02
N SER A 145 14.99 -21.79 14.41
CA SER A 145 15.83 -20.82 13.72
C SER A 145 15.32 -19.42 14.01
N ALA A 146 16.23 -18.47 14.24
CA ALA A 146 15.84 -17.10 14.54
C ALA A 146 15.08 -16.47 13.35
N GLY A 147 13.99 -15.76 13.64
CA GLY A 147 13.17 -15.18 12.59
C GLY A 147 11.88 -14.55 13.09
N VAL A 148 11.08 -14.07 12.15
CA VAL A 148 9.77 -13.47 12.40
C VAL A 148 8.71 -14.55 12.37
N LEU A 149 7.93 -14.69 13.45
CA LEU A 149 6.77 -15.57 13.44
C LEU A 149 5.70 -14.98 12.51
N ALA A 150 5.39 -15.70 11.43
CA ALA A 150 4.30 -15.34 10.54
C ALA A 150 3.49 -16.56 10.06
N GLY A 151 2.19 -16.34 9.86
CA GLY A 151 1.26 -17.33 9.33
C GLY A 151 0.25 -17.88 10.33
N VAL A 152 0.13 -17.26 11.51
CA VAL A 152 -0.83 -17.66 12.58
C VAL A 152 -2.26 -17.82 12.06
N PRO A 153 -2.82 -16.91 11.23
CA PRO A 153 -4.20 -17.09 10.74
C PRO A 153 -4.40 -18.38 9.94
N PHE A 154 -3.42 -18.76 9.12
CA PHE A 154 -3.51 -19.97 8.30
C PHE A 154 -3.47 -21.23 9.16
N VAL A 155 -2.59 -21.28 10.16
CA VAL A 155 -2.55 -22.37 11.15
C VAL A 155 -3.86 -22.46 11.91
N ASN A 156 -4.41 -21.32 12.36
CA ASN A 156 -5.68 -21.27 13.06
C ASN A 156 -6.82 -21.87 12.21
N ALA A 157 -6.82 -21.62 10.90
CA ALA A 157 -7.81 -22.19 9.99
C ALA A 157 -7.64 -23.71 9.80
N ILE A 158 -6.40 -24.20 9.74
CA ILE A 158 -6.08 -25.63 9.65
C ILE A 158 -6.58 -26.37 10.90
N VAL A 159 -6.18 -25.92 12.09
CA VAL A 159 -6.59 -26.58 13.34
C VAL A 159 -8.10 -26.54 13.54
N LYS A 160 -8.76 -25.45 13.10
CA LYS A 160 -10.21 -25.31 13.17
C LYS A 160 -10.95 -26.31 12.29
N GLU A 161 -10.44 -26.64 11.11
CA GLU A 161 -11.07 -27.65 10.23
C GLU A 161 -11.05 -29.05 10.86
N LEU A 162 -10.09 -29.31 11.75
CA LEU A 162 -9.90 -30.60 12.42
C LEU A 162 -10.40 -30.61 13.87
N GLU A 163 -11.24 -29.64 14.25
CA GLU A 163 -11.80 -29.49 15.60
C GLU A 163 -10.73 -29.45 16.71
N CYS A 164 -9.53 -28.99 16.37
CA CYS A 164 -8.44 -28.76 17.31
C CYS A 164 -8.42 -27.29 17.74
N SER A 165 -7.67 -27.00 18.81
CA SER A 165 -7.43 -25.63 19.27
C SER A 165 -5.93 -25.33 19.33
N VAL A 166 -5.59 -24.06 19.15
CA VAL A 166 -4.21 -23.58 19.24
C VAL A 166 -4.12 -22.38 20.18
N ASN A 167 -3.13 -22.40 21.08
CA ASN A 167 -2.77 -21.31 21.95
C ASN A 167 -1.37 -20.81 21.59
N TRP A 168 -1.24 -19.55 21.21
CA TRP A 168 0.03 -18.94 20.79
C TRP A 168 0.73 -18.28 21.97
N LEU A 169 2.04 -18.53 22.09
CA LEU A 169 2.90 -17.92 23.10
C LEU A 169 3.57 -16.63 22.60
N PHE A 170 3.59 -16.43 21.28
CA PHE A 170 4.11 -15.27 20.59
C PHE A 170 3.01 -14.68 19.70
N LYS A 171 3.04 -13.36 19.51
CA LYS A 171 2.11 -12.70 18.58
C LYS A 171 2.64 -12.77 17.15
N GLU A 172 1.72 -12.70 16.20
CA GLU A 172 2.04 -12.55 14.78
C GLU A 172 2.96 -11.33 14.56
N GLY A 173 4.05 -11.53 13.83
CA GLY A 173 5.07 -10.51 13.57
C GLY A 173 6.11 -10.33 14.68
N GLU A 174 6.02 -11.03 15.81
CA GLU A 174 7.09 -10.99 16.81
C GLU A 174 8.35 -11.70 16.28
N TYR A 175 9.52 -11.18 16.69
CA TYR A 175 10.80 -11.82 16.40
C TYR A 175 11.07 -12.88 17.47
N VAL A 176 11.33 -14.10 17.04
CA VAL A 176 11.69 -15.24 17.88
C VAL A 176 13.19 -15.46 17.76
N ASP A 177 13.91 -15.23 18.85
CA ASP A 177 15.36 -15.48 18.90
C ASP A 177 15.64 -16.94 19.26
N ALA A 178 15.63 -17.79 18.24
CA ALA A 178 15.97 -19.21 18.34
C ALA A 178 17.37 -19.50 17.75
N SER A 179 18.31 -18.58 17.98
CA SER A 179 19.69 -18.70 17.49
C SER A 179 20.52 -19.74 18.25
N GLU A 180 20.30 -19.84 19.56
CA GLU A 180 21.06 -20.75 20.45
C GLU A 180 20.27 -21.99 20.88
N CYS A 181 18.94 -21.88 21.01
CA CYS A 181 18.09 -22.97 21.47
C CYS A 181 16.69 -22.91 20.83
N SER A 182 15.99 -24.05 20.83
CA SER A 182 14.62 -24.13 20.31
C SER A 182 13.64 -23.42 21.25
N ILE A 183 12.83 -22.51 20.72
CA ILE A 183 11.87 -21.71 21.48
C ILE A 183 10.46 -22.23 21.23
N GLU A 184 9.73 -22.50 22.31
CA GLU A 184 8.33 -22.91 22.25
C GLU A 184 7.45 -21.72 21.83
N VAL A 185 6.66 -21.85 20.75
CA VAL A 185 5.87 -20.75 20.18
C VAL A 185 4.36 -20.96 20.24
N ALA A 186 3.89 -22.20 20.36
CA ALA A 186 2.47 -22.50 20.43
C ALA A 186 2.17 -23.88 21.03
N HIS A 187 0.93 -24.05 21.47
CA HIS A 187 0.33 -25.30 21.94
C HIS A 187 -0.85 -25.66 21.07
N VAL A 188 -0.89 -26.87 20.52
CA VAL A 188 -2.03 -27.42 19.79
C VAL A 188 -2.65 -28.51 20.65
N THR A 189 -3.96 -28.46 20.86
CA THR A 189 -4.70 -29.50 21.60
C THR A 189 -5.86 -30.04 20.79
N GLY A 190 -6.13 -31.33 20.93
CA GLY A 190 -7.20 -32.02 20.24
C GLY A 190 -6.99 -33.53 20.22
N LYS A 191 -7.83 -34.23 19.46
CA LYS A 191 -7.72 -35.68 19.26
C LYS A 191 -6.39 -36.03 18.59
N GLY A 192 -5.75 -37.11 19.03
CA GLY A 192 -4.41 -37.51 18.58
C GLY A 192 -4.28 -37.57 17.05
N HIS A 193 -5.19 -38.29 16.39
CA HIS A 193 -5.20 -38.37 14.92
C HIS A 193 -5.41 -37.02 14.23
N CYS A 194 -6.25 -36.13 14.76
CA CYS A 194 -6.46 -34.79 14.21
C CYS A 194 -5.21 -33.90 14.34
N VAL A 195 -4.59 -33.90 15.52
CA VAL A 195 -3.39 -33.08 15.78
C VAL A 195 -2.23 -33.53 14.90
N LEU A 196 -2.01 -34.84 14.77
CA LEU A 196 -0.92 -35.38 13.93
C LEU A 196 -1.19 -35.25 12.43
N LEU A 197 -2.46 -35.34 12.00
CA LEU A 197 -2.86 -35.02 10.62
C LEU A 197 -2.54 -33.56 10.25
N ALA A 198 -2.71 -32.63 11.20
CA ALA A 198 -2.41 -31.22 10.99
C ALA A 198 -0.91 -30.90 10.95
N GLU A 199 -0.06 -31.74 11.56
CA GLU A 199 1.34 -31.44 11.86
C GLU A 199 2.11 -30.91 10.66
N ARG A 200 2.16 -31.72 9.59
CA ARG A 200 3.00 -31.41 8.42
C ARG A 200 2.57 -30.11 7.78
N LEU A 201 1.26 -29.89 7.68
CA LEU A 201 0.69 -28.72 7.07
C LEU A 201 0.95 -27.46 7.90
N ILE A 202 0.75 -27.52 9.23
CA ILE A 202 1.06 -26.42 10.15
C ILE A 202 2.52 -26.00 10.00
N LEU A 203 3.45 -26.96 10.09
CA LEU A 203 4.88 -26.68 9.99
C LEU A 203 5.26 -26.10 8.63
N ASN A 204 4.71 -26.66 7.54
CA ASN A 204 4.99 -26.19 6.18
C ASN A 204 4.54 -24.75 5.93
N VAL A 205 3.36 -24.37 6.43
CA VAL A 205 2.80 -23.02 6.27
C VAL A 205 3.56 -22.01 7.12
N LEU A 206 3.78 -22.32 8.41
CA LEU A 206 4.55 -21.45 9.31
C LEU A 206 5.96 -21.23 8.79
N SER A 207 6.65 -22.30 8.40
CA SER A 207 8.03 -22.27 7.94
C SER A 207 8.20 -21.33 6.75
N ARG A 208 7.31 -21.43 5.75
CA ARG A 208 7.38 -20.62 4.53
C ARG A 208 6.94 -19.17 4.76
N CYS A 209 5.84 -18.96 5.48
CA CYS A 209 5.34 -17.61 5.75
C CYS A 209 6.33 -16.81 6.62
N SER A 210 6.87 -17.46 7.66
CA SER A 210 7.90 -16.89 8.53
C SER A 210 9.22 -16.63 7.78
N GLY A 211 9.58 -17.49 6.82
CA GLY A 211 10.75 -17.30 5.96
C GLY A 211 10.65 -16.02 5.12
N VAL A 212 9.52 -15.82 4.45
CA VAL A 212 9.22 -14.58 3.69
C VAL A 212 9.26 -13.36 4.61
N ALA A 213 8.57 -13.42 5.76
CA ALA A 213 8.51 -12.29 6.69
C ALA A 213 9.90 -11.94 7.25
N THR A 214 10.73 -12.94 7.54
CA THR A 214 12.09 -12.76 8.06
C THR A 214 13.00 -12.09 7.02
N ARG A 215 13.03 -12.61 5.78
CA ARG A 215 13.82 -12.02 4.69
C ARG A 215 13.36 -10.59 4.39
N ALA A 216 12.06 -10.36 4.37
CA ALA A 216 11.48 -9.04 4.12
C ALA A 216 11.85 -8.02 5.21
N ARG A 217 11.77 -8.41 6.49
CA ARG A 217 12.21 -7.56 7.61
C ARG A 217 13.69 -7.21 7.50
N ARG A 218 14.56 -8.18 7.21
CA ARG A 218 16.02 -7.93 7.05
C ARG A 218 16.32 -6.90 5.98
N ILE A 219 15.73 -7.03 4.79
CA ILE A 219 15.95 -6.09 3.67
C ILE A 219 15.41 -4.70 4.03
N ARG A 220 14.22 -4.61 4.61
CA ARG A 220 13.62 -3.34 5.07
C ARG A 220 14.48 -2.64 6.12
N ASP A 221 14.96 -3.38 7.11
CA ASP A 221 15.78 -2.83 8.19
C ASP A 221 17.13 -2.35 7.64
N LYS A 222 17.72 -3.09 6.70
CA LYS A 222 18.92 -2.65 5.97
C LYS A 222 18.68 -1.33 5.24
N LEU A 223 17.61 -1.21 4.45
CA LEU A 223 17.25 0.04 3.77
C LEU A 223 17.05 1.21 4.74
N THR A 224 16.38 0.97 5.87
CA THR A 224 16.19 1.96 6.93
C THR A 224 17.52 2.41 7.54
N GLN A 225 18.48 1.50 7.75
CA GLN A 225 19.82 1.82 8.25
C GLN A 225 20.59 2.75 7.29
N PHE A 226 20.33 2.67 5.99
CA PHE A 226 20.89 3.58 4.99
C PHE A 226 20.12 4.91 4.87
N GLY A 227 19.13 5.16 5.73
CA GLY A 227 18.36 6.41 5.75
C GLY A 227 17.33 6.54 4.63
N TRP A 228 17.04 5.46 3.90
CA TRP A 228 16.01 5.48 2.87
C TRP A 228 14.60 5.40 3.49
N THR A 229 13.69 6.21 2.96
CA THR A 229 12.34 6.43 3.52
C THR A 229 11.22 5.95 2.60
N GLY A 230 11.55 5.32 1.48
CA GLY A 230 10.58 4.78 0.53
C GLY A 230 9.95 3.46 0.98
N SER A 231 9.21 2.84 0.06
CA SER A 231 8.49 1.59 0.29
C SER A 231 9.20 0.39 -0.35
N LEU A 232 9.67 -0.54 0.48
CA LEU A 232 10.10 -1.85 -0.02
C LEU A 232 8.87 -2.63 -0.45
N ALA A 233 8.90 -3.23 -1.64
CA ALA A 233 7.75 -3.90 -2.22
C ALA A 233 8.06 -5.31 -2.76
N GLY A 234 7.07 -6.19 -2.64
CA GLY A 234 7.08 -7.54 -3.22
C GLY A 234 6.89 -7.57 -4.73
N SER A 235 6.58 -8.75 -5.26
CA SER A 235 6.25 -8.91 -6.69
C SER A 235 5.19 -10.00 -6.88
N ARG A 236 4.79 -10.27 -8.13
CA ARG A 236 3.92 -11.39 -8.50
C ARG A 236 4.67 -12.71 -8.78
N LYS A 237 6.01 -12.72 -8.63
CA LYS A 237 6.86 -13.92 -8.77
C LYS A 237 6.78 -14.82 -7.53
N THR A 238 5.55 -15.12 -7.14
CA THR A 238 5.18 -15.92 -5.97
C THR A 238 4.96 -17.37 -6.38
N THR A 239 5.03 -18.30 -5.42
CA THR A 239 4.70 -19.71 -5.68
C THR A 239 3.23 -19.84 -6.12
N PRO A 240 2.93 -20.49 -7.27
CA PRO A 240 1.56 -20.73 -7.71
C PRO A 240 0.74 -21.46 -6.64
N GLY A 241 -0.48 -20.99 -6.37
CA GLY A 241 -1.34 -21.55 -5.30
C GLY A 241 -1.00 -21.08 -3.88
N PHE A 242 0.16 -20.46 -3.65
CA PHE A 242 0.62 -20.04 -2.31
C PHE A 242 0.78 -18.52 -2.14
N ARG A 243 0.40 -17.74 -3.17
CA ARG A 243 0.54 -16.27 -3.19
C ARG A 243 -0.07 -15.57 -1.98
N LEU A 244 -1.23 -16.02 -1.50
CA LEU A 244 -1.91 -15.39 -0.36
C LEU A 244 -1.02 -15.41 0.89
N VAL A 245 -0.36 -16.55 1.15
CA VAL A 245 0.52 -16.72 2.31
C VAL A 245 1.78 -15.90 2.16
N GLU A 246 2.42 -15.93 0.98
CA GLU A 246 3.66 -15.16 0.74
C GLU A 246 3.41 -13.64 0.84
N LYS A 247 2.35 -13.13 0.21
CA LYS A 247 1.99 -11.69 0.29
C LYS A 247 1.61 -11.29 1.71
N TYR A 248 0.94 -12.17 2.46
CA TYR A 248 0.66 -11.94 3.87
C TYR A 248 1.94 -11.87 4.70
N GLY A 249 2.92 -12.75 4.47
CA GLY A 249 4.24 -12.68 5.10
C GLY A 249 4.95 -11.34 4.87
N LEU A 250 4.83 -10.75 3.68
CA LEU A 250 5.34 -9.39 3.41
C LEU A 250 4.65 -8.34 4.28
N MET A 251 3.32 -8.38 4.37
CA MET A 251 2.55 -7.44 5.20
C MET A 251 2.92 -7.55 6.69
N VAL A 252 3.12 -8.77 7.20
CA VAL A 252 3.58 -9.02 8.59
C VAL A 252 4.97 -8.44 8.83
N ALA A 253 5.83 -8.45 7.81
CA ALA A 253 7.12 -7.77 7.83
C ALA A 253 7.03 -6.25 7.59
N ASN A 254 5.81 -5.70 7.48
CA ASN A 254 5.56 -4.30 7.17
C ASN A 254 6.25 -3.86 5.87
N VAL A 255 6.16 -4.74 4.86
CA VAL A 255 6.66 -4.56 3.50
C VAL A 255 5.46 -4.56 2.56
N ASP A 256 5.45 -3.64 1.60
CA ASP A 256 4.33 -3.52 0.67
C ASP A 256 4.19 -4.83 -0.13
N PRO A 257 3.02 -5.48 -0.16
CA PRO A 257 2.85 -6.69 -0.95
C PRO A 257 3.07 -6.43 -2.45
N HIS A 258 3.02 -5.19 -2.91
CA HIS A 258 2.81 -4.76 -4.30
C HIS A 258 1.47 -5.28 -4.81
N ARG A 259 1.19 -5.09 -6.10
CA ARG A 259 -0.03 -5.61 -6.72
C ARG A 259 -0.20 -7.11 -6.49
N TYR A 260 -1.40 -7.50 -6.09
CA TYR A 260 -1.71 -8.88 -5.76
C TYR A 260 -1.86 -9.73 -7.04
N ASP A 261 -2.62 -9.22 -8.00
CA ASP A 261 -2.94 -9.88 -9.26
C ASP A 261 -2.96 -8.91 -10.45
N LEU A 262 -3.53 -9.33 -11.58
CA LEU A 262 -3.65 -8.53 -12.80
C LEU A 262 -4.74 -7.44 -12.70
N GLY A 263 -5.70 -7.58 -11.79
CA GLY A 263 -6.80 -6.63 -11.59
C GLY A 263 -6.48 -5.53 -10.58
N SER A 264 -5.47 -5.75 -9.73
CA SER A 264 -5.09 -4.83 -8.65
C SER A 264 -4.59 -3.46 -9.16
N MET A 265 -3.75 -3.47 -10.19
CA MET A 265 -3.27 -2.27 -10.89
C MET A 265 -2.77 -2.64 -12.28
N VAL A 266 -2.77 -1.67 -13.19
CA VAL A 266 -2.21 -1.87 -14.53
C VAL A 266 -0.70 -1.69 -14.48
N MET A 267 0.04 -2.67 -15.00
CA MET A 267 1.48 -2.56 -15.24
C MET A 267 1.76 -2.91 -16.69
N LEU A 268 2.23 -1.92 -17.44
CA LEU A 268 2.65 -2.06 -18.82
C LEU A 268 4.12 -2.43 -18.86
N LYS A 269 4.40 -3.68 -19.23
CA LYS A 269 5.76 -4.22 -19.41
C LYS A 269 6.26 -4.02 -20.85
N ASP A 270 7.54 -4.28 -21.06
CA ASP A 270 8.22 -4.38 -22.36
C ASP A 270 7.39 -5.09 -23.46
N ASN A 271 6.77 -6.21 -23.12
CA ASN A 271 5.97 -7.03 -24.03
C ASN A 271 4.66 -6.32 -24.43
N HIS A 272 4.03 -5.59 -23.51
CA HIS A 272 2.81 -4.84 -23.81
C HIS A 272 3.10 -3.65 -24.73
N ILE A 273 4.23 -2.98 -24.50
CA ILE A 273 4.71 -1.87 -25.32
C ILE A 273 5.03 -2.40 -26.73
N THR A 274 5.76 -3.51 -26.82
CA THR A 274 6.11 -4.17 -28.10
C THR A 274 4.86 -4.55 -28.91
N VAL A 275 3.86 -5.18 -28.27
CA VAL A 275 2.60 -5.56 -28.92
C VAL A 275 1.77 -4.33 -29.32
N SER A 276 1.82 -3.25 -28.55
CA SER A 276 1.06 -2.03 -28.82
C SER A 276 1.73 -1.11 -29.85
N GLY A 277 3.03 -1.27 -30.08
CA GLY A 277 3.85 -0.47 -31.00
C GLY A 277 4.51 0.77 -30.37
N SER A 278 3.95 1.33 -29.29
CA SER A 278 4.58 2.41 -28.52
C SER A 278 4.01 2.52 -27.10
N ILE A 279 4.74 3.22 -26.22
CA ILE A 279 4.29 3.49 -24.84
C ILE A 279 3.01 4.32 -24.88
N LYS A 280 2.99 5.38 -25.70
CA LYS A 280 1.80 6.22 -25.89
C LYS A 280 0.55 5.40 -26.25
N ILE A 281 0.62 4.51 -27.24
CA ILE A 281 -0.54 3.72 -27.67
C ILE A 281 -0.98 2.77 -26.54
N ALA A 282 -0.03 2.16 -25.83
CA ALA A 282 -0.35 1.26 -24.71
C ALA A 282 -1.06 2.00 -23.57
N VAL A 283 -0.53 3.16 -23.17
CA VAL A 283 -1.11 3.99 -22.10
C VAL A 283 -2.48 4.53 -22.50
N ASP A 284 -2.63 5.05 -23.72
CA ASP A 284 -3.92 5.56 -24.23
C ASP A 284 -4.99 4.46 -24.20
N LYS A 285 -4.68 3.25 -24.69
CA LYS A 285 -5.59 2.10 -24.66
C LYS A 285 -6.01 1.76 -23.24
N VAL A 286 -5.06 1.65 -22.31
CA VAL A 286 -5.37 1.36 -20.91
C VAL A 286 -6.27 2.44 -20.32
N LYS A 287 -5.96 3.72 -20.54
CA LYS A 287 -6.75 4.84 -20.00
C LYS A 287 -8.20 4.87 -20.49
N THR A 288 -8.52 4.27 -21.64
CA THR A 288 -9.91 4.17 -22.10
C THR A 288 -10.76 3.22 -21.25
N ILE A 289 -10.15 2.23 -20.60
CA ILE A 289 -10.85 1.18 -19.83
C ILE A 289 -10.54 1.20 -18.34
N ALA A 290 -9.35 1.66 -17.97
CA ALA A 290 -8.94 1.85 -16.59
C ALA A 290 -9.70 3.06 -16.05
N GLY A 291 -10.71 2.79 -15.22
CA GLY A 291 -11.42 3.85 -14.51
C GLY A 291 -10.46 4.66 -13.62
N PHE A 292 -10.94 5.80 -13.13
CA PHE A 292 -10.15 6.73 -12.30
C PHE A 292 -9.56 6.12 -11.01
N SER A 293 -10.01 4.93 -10.61
CA SER A 293 -9.59 4.23 -9.39
C SER A 293 -8.34 3.36 -9.56
N THR A 294 -7.90 3.08 -10.79
CA THR A 294 -6.83 2.12 -11.06
C THR A 294 -5.53 2.82 -11.43
N LYS A 295 -4.46 2.53 -10.67
CA LYS A 295 -3.12 3.05 -10.97
C LYS A 295 -2.53 2.43 -12.23
N ILE A 296 -1.78 3.22 -12.98
CA ILE A 296 -1.04 2.81 -14.17
C ILE A 296 0.45 2.93 -13.90
N GLU A 297 1.14 1.81 -14.02
CA GLU A 297 2.59 1.71 -13.94
C GLU A 297 3.18 1.31 -15.30
N VAL A 298 4.32 1.90 -15.65
CA VAL A 298 5.04 1.59 -16.89
C VAL A 298 6.48 1.18 -16.59
N GLU A 299 6.87 0.01 -17.07
CA GLU A 299 8.22 -0.50 -17.05
C GLU A 299 9.04 0.15 -18.17
N CYS A 300 10.12 0.82 -17.81
CA CYS A 300 11.01 1.56 -18.70
C CYS A 300 12.43 1.02 -18.56
N ARG A 301 13.15 0.94 -19.68
CA ARG A 301 14.51 0.37 -19.76
C ARG A 301 15.61 1.41 -19.95
N ASN A 302 15.23 2.65 -20.25
CA ASN A 302 16.14 3.78 -20.41
C ASN A 302 15.43 5.10 -20.07
N ILE A 303 16.20 6.19 -20.00
CA ILE A 303 15.68 7.51 -19.63
C ILE A 303 14.69 8.04 -20.66
N GLU A 304 14.87 7.74 -21.95
CA GLU A 304 13.98 8.18 -23.02
C GLU A 304 12.57 7.61 -22.86
N GLU A 305 12.46 6.29 -22.63
CA GLU A 305 11.19 5.60 -22.34
C GLU A 305 10.54 6.15 -21.05
N ALA A 306 11.34 6.41 -20.02
CA ALA A 306 10.84 6.95 -18.76
C ALA A 306 10.26 8.38 -18.93
N LEU A 307 10.92 9.24 -19.71
CA LEU A 307 10.41 10.58 -20.01
C LEU A 307 9.20 10.56 -20.93
N GLU A 308 9.14 9.65 -21.91
CA GLU A 308 7.93 9.42 -22.70
C GLU A 308 6.76 9.01 -21.78
N ALA A 309 6.96 8.00 -20.92
CA ALA A 309 5.95 7.55 -19.98
C ALA A 309 5.49 8.66 -19.02
N ALA A 310 6.42 9.46 -18.50
CA ALA A 310 6.12 10.57 -17.60
C ALA A 310 5.20 11.62 -18.24
N SER A 311 5.44 11.94 -19.51
CA SER A 311 4.61 12.89 -20.28
C SER A 311 3.15 12.43 -20.46
N LEU A 312 2.90 11.13 -20.32
CA LEU A 312 1.59 10.50 -20.52
C LEU A 312 0.74 10.45 -19.24
N SER A 313 1.16 11.13 -18.16
CA SER A 313 0.43 11.20 -16.88
C SER A 313 0.10 9.81 -16.31
N VAL A 314 1.12 8.96 -16.19
CA VAL A 314 1.05 7.67 -15.49
C VAL A 314 1.27 7.88 -13.98
N ASP A 315 0.91 6.90 -13.15
CA ASP A 315 1.07 7.02 -11.70
C ASP A 315 2.49 6.66 -11.25
N ILE A 316 3.06 5.61 -11.85
CA ILE A 316 4.33 4.99 -11.44
C ILE A 316 5.19 4.71 -12.67
N ILE A 317 6.48 5.00 -12.57
CA ILE A 317 7.50 4.62 -13.56
C ILE A 317 8.46 3.63 -12.90
N MET A 318 8.49 2.41 -13.41
CA MET A 318 9.44 1.39 -13.00
C MET A 318 10.68 1.47 -13.89
N LEU A 319 11.83 1.74 -13.28
CA LEU A 319 13.14 1.81 -13.90
C LEU A 319 13.79 0.43 -13.76
N ASP A 320 13.59 -0.44 -14.76
CA ASP A 320 13.98 -1.86 -14.71
C ASP A 320 15.45 -2.07 -15.13
N ASN A 321 16.21 -2.73 -14.26
CA ASN A 321 17.64 -3.04 -14.45
C ASN A 321 18.55 -1.81 -14.67
N PHE A 322 18.18 -0.65 -14.12
CA PHE A 322 19.04 0.54 -14.13
C PHE A 322 20.24 0.33 -13.19
N THR A 323 21.41 0.87 -13.57
CA THR A 323 22.51 1.00 -12.61
C THR A 323 22.16 2.04 -11.54
N PRO A 324 22.77 2.01 -10.33
CA PRO A 324 22.51 3.04 -9.32
C PRO A 324 22.70 4.48 -9.81
N ASP A 325 23.71 4.72 -10.65
CA ASP A 325 24.01 6.05 -11.19
C ASP A 325 22.93 6.50 -12.20
N ASP A 326 22.54 5.62 -13.11
CA ASP A 326 21.47 5.91 -14.08
C ASP A 326 20.13 6.09 -13.39
N LEU A 327 19.87 5.29 -12.35
CA LEU A 327 18.66 5.36 -11.53
C LEU A 327 18.58 6.70 -10.79
N GLU A 328 19.67 7.16 -10.18
CA GLU A 328 19.72 8.47 -9.51
C GLU A 328 19.49 9.60 -10.50
N ASN A 329 20.17 9.59 -11.64
CA ASN A 329 20.04 10.62 -12.67
C ASN A 329 18.62 10.67 -13.26
N THR A 330 18.05 9.52 -13.59
CA THR A 330 16.72 9.40 -14.20
C THR A 330 15.63 9.78 -13.20
N SER A 331 15.70 9.25 -11.97
CA SER A 331 14.71 9.59 -10.94
C SER A 331 14.74 11.07 -10.55
N LYS A 332 15.92 11.71 -10.49
CA LYS A 332 16.03 13.16 -10.30
C LYS A 332 15.35 13.95 -11.41
N HIS A 333 15.52 13.54 -12.67
CA HIS A 333 14.89 14.20 -13.81
C HIS A 333 13.36 14.09 -13.73
N ILE A 334 12.85 12.87 -13.49
CA ILE A 334 11.41 12.63 -13.31
C ILE A 334 10.87 13.46 -12.14
N LYS A 335 11.55 13.48 -10.99
CA LYS A 335 11.08 14.23 -9.81
C LYS A 335 11.11 15.74 -10.01
N ARG A 336 12.04 16.27 -10.82
CA ARG A 336 12.09 17.69 -11.16
C ARG A 336 10.90 18.11 -12.01
N ASP A 337 10.60 17.34 -13.05
CA ASP A 337 9.63 17.76 -14.08
C ASP A 337 8.21 17.22 -13.79
N PHE A 338 8.13 16.07 -13.11
CA PHE A 338 6.90 15.34 -12.77
C PHE A 338 6.92 14.88 -11.29
N PRO A 339 6.95 15.80 -10.31
CA PRO A 339 7.13 15.47 -8.89
C PRO A 339 6.04 14.55 -8.29
N HIS A 340 4.90 14.42 -8.97
CA HIS A 340 3.77 13.60 -8.54
C HIS A 340 3.89 12.12 -8.96
N ILE A 341 4.75 11.80 -9.92
CA ILE A 341 4.95 10.43 -10.40
C ILE A 341 5.85 9.69 -9.41
N LEU A 342 5.46 8.47 -9.06
CA LEU A 342 6.28 7.59 -8.23
C LEU A 342 7.34 6.89 -9.08
N THR A 343 8.56 6.77 -8.57
CA THR A 343 9.66 6.06 -9.21
C THR A 343 9.92 4.75 -8.48
N GLU A 344 9.90 3.65 -9.23
CA GLU A 344 10.17 2.30 -8.72
C GLU A 344 11.48 1.77 -9.31
N ALA A 345 12.38 1.28 -8.46
CA ALA A 345 13.58 0.55 -8.87
C ALA A 345 13.32 -0.96 -8.80
N SER A 346 13.60 -1.68 -9.89
CA SER A 346 13.48 -3.14 -9.95
C SER A 346 14.57 -3.76 -10.83
N GLY A 347 14.67 -5.09 -10.79
CA GLY A 347 15.62 -5.85 -11.61
C GLY A 347 16.96 -6.11 -10.90
N GLY A 348 17.28 -7.39 -10.66
CA GLY A 348 18.58 -7.79 -10.10
C GLY A 348 18.87 -7.33 -8.66
N ILE A 349 17.89 -6.76 -7.95
CA ILE A 349 18.06 -6.27 -6.58
C ILE A 349 17.97 -7.45 -5.59
N THR A 350 18.96 -7.58 -4.70
CA THR A 350 19.08 -8.63 -3.68
C THR A 350 19.39 -8.03 -2.32
N GLU A 351 19.30 -8.80 -1.22
CA GLU A 351 19.66 -8.29 0.11
C GLU A 351 21.09 -7.74 0.15
N GLU A 352 22.01 -8.32 -0.60
CA GLU A 352 23.43 -7.96 -0.63
C GLU A 352 23.60 -6.57 -1.26
N ASN A 353 22.93 -6.29 -2.39
CA ASN A 353 23.12 -5.08 -3.18
C ASN A 353 22.06 -3.98 -2.95
N VAL A 354 20.95 -4.25 -2.24
CA VAL A 354 19.80 -3.34 -2.08
C VAL A 354 20.18 -1.94 -1.57
N HIS A 355 21.22 -1.85 -0.75
CA HIS A 355 21.72 -0.59 -0.21
C HIS A 355 22.19 0.40 -1.27
N ARG A 356 22.63 -0.09 -2.44
CA ARG A 356 23.05 0.75 -3.57
C ARG A 356 21.87 1.45 -4.24
N TYR A 357 20.66 0.91 -4.07
CA TYR A 357 19.42 1.42 -4.64
C TYR A 357 18.63 2.30 -3.65
N ALA A 358 19.17 2.51 -2.44
CA ALA A 358 18.62 3.34 -1.37
C ALA A 358 18.74 4.86 -1.69
N ILE A 359 18.23 5.27 -2.85
CA ILE A 359 18.39 6.61 -3.40
C ILE A 359 17.18 7.46 -3.00
N THR A 360 17.42 8.69 -2.51
CA THR A 360 16.38 9.58 -1.97
C THR A 360 15.26 9.91 -2.96
N THR A 361 15.56 9.96 -4.26
CA THR A 361 14.59 10.27 -5.33
C THR A 361 13.85 9.04 -5.85
N VAL A 362 14.12 7.84 -5.30
CA VAL A 362 13.43 6.58 -5.59
C VAL A 362 12.42 6.29 -4.49
N ASP A 363 11.16 6.17 -4.86
CA ASP A 363 10.05 6.00 -3.91
C ASP A 363 9.82 4.54 -3.52
N ILE A 364 10.02 3.63 -4.47
CA ILE A 364 9.74 2.21 -4.32
C ILE A 364 10.97 1.41 -4.74
N ILE A 365 11.34 0.42 -3.95
CA ILE A 365 12.31 -0.60 -4.34
C ILE A 365 11.56 -1.92 -4.32
N SER A 366 11.41 -2.55 -5.48
CA SER A 366 10.77 -3.86 -5.56
C SER A 366 11.78 -4.95 -5.86
N THR A 367 11.62 -6.09 -5.18
CA THR A 367 12.46 -7.26 -5.47
C THR A 367 11.72 -8.57 -5.27
N SER A 368 11.90 -9.48 -6.23
CA SER A 368 11.40 -10.84 -6.09
C SER A 368 12.20 -11.67 -5.11
N SER A 369 13.38 -11.23 -4.65
CA SER A 369 14.16 -11.94 -3.62
C SER A 369 13.45 -12.01 -2.26
N LEU A 370 12.34 -11.27 -2.09
CA LEU A 370 11.48 -11.35 -0.91
C LEU A 370 10.63 -12.64 -0.90
N VAL A 371 10.28 -13.17 -2.08
CA VAL A 371 9.37 -14.30 -2.27
C VAL A 371 9.97 -15.43 -3.13
N GLN A 372 11.19 -15.25 -3.63
CA GLN A 372 11.97 -16.26 -4.33
C GLN A 372 13.33 -16.43 -3.64
N GLY A 373 13.73 -17.68 -3.42
CA GLY A 373 15.03 -17.99 -2.81
C GLY A 373 15.17 -17.56 -1.35
N TYR A 374 14.06 -17.37 -0.64
CA TYR A 374 14.08 -17.15 0.81
C TYR A 374 14.33 -18.47 1.55
N GLU A 375 15.00 -18.39 2.69
CA GLU A 375 15.17 -19.53 3.59
C GLU A 375 13.91 -19.71 4.45
N ALA A 376 13.42 -20.94 4.53
CA ALA A 376 12.28 -21.26 5.37
C ALA A 376 12.73 -21.39 6.84
N ILE A 377 11.90 -20.94 7.78
CA ILE A 377 12.21 -21.03 9.21
C ILE A 377 11.96 -22.46 9.69
N ASP A 378 12.91 -23.07 10.40
CA ASP A 378 12.75 -24.43 10.91
C ASP A 378 11.80 -24.44 12.11
N PHE A 379 10.70 -25.19 11.99
CA PHE A 379 9.76 -25.44 13.07
C PHE A 379 9.63 -26.95 13.28
N SER A 380 9.40 -27.35 14.53
CA SER A 380 9.07 -28.73 14.86
C SER A 380 7.86 -28.81 15.79
N MET A 381 7.15 -29.92 15.76
CA MET A 381 6.07 -30.21 16.70
C MET A 381 6.43 -31.41 17.57
N LYS A 382 6.17 -31.34 18.87
CA LYS A 382 6.41 -32.43 19.82
C LYS A 382 5.20 -32.66 20.70
N VAL A 383 4.72 -33.90 20.75
CA VAL A 383 3.65 -34.30 21.66
C VAL A 383 4.21 -34.35 23.09
N SER A 384 3.57 -33.61 23.99
CA SER A 384 3.82 -33.73 25.44
C SER A 384 2.94 -34.83 25.99
N LYS A 385 3.53 -35.74 26.78
CA LYS A 385 2.77 -36.64 27.64
C LYS A 385 2.28 -35.92 28.88
#